data_AF-A0A1G3XZL0-F1
#
_entry.id   AF-A0A1G3XZL0-F1
#
_cell.length_a   1.000
_cell.length_b   1.000
_cell.length_c   1.000
_cell.angle_alpha   90.00
_cell.angle_beta   90.00
_cell.angle_gamma   90.00
#
_symmetry.space_group_name_H-M   'P 1'
#
loop_
_entity.id
_entity.type
_entity.pdbx_description
1 polymer ?
#
loop_
_entity_poly.entity_id
_entity_poly.type
_entity_poly.pdbx_seq_one_letter_code
_entity_poly.pdbx_strand_id
1 'polypeptide(L)'
;MIQIFLFILILLLPVSSEAAYKIYLKSGTVISRVKMYETKGGEVTIYIGGGSIVISEKDILKIEGIEPIEEELQPKETPTSEKKQEDAATPPSAPADDKSAKVDALKTDLAAVYSEIRDAEAEDTRLTTTINEMRSKRFSYNYYQLKQLEKETEPLQQELFTIQQKKIELIKKKNVLEDELRALQ
;
A
#
# COMPACT_ATOMS: atom_id res chain seq x y z
N MET A 1 15.21 40.80 -30.76
CA MET A 1 15.51 40.63 -29.31
C MET A 1 14.37 39.95 -28.55
N ILE A 2 13.13 40.47 -28.54
CA ILE A 2 12.00 39.89 -27.76
C ILE A 2 11.82 38.36 -27.92
N GLN A 3 11.95 37.82 -29.14
CA GLN A 3 11.85 36.37 -29.39
C GLN A 3 12.87 35.51 -28.60
N ILE A 4 14.06 36.05 -28.30
CA ILE A 4 15.09 35.33 -27.53
C ILE A 4 14.68 35.24 -26.05
N PHE A 5 14.13 36.34 -25.51
CA PHE A 5 13.56 36.36 -24.14
C PHE A 5 12.42 35.35 -23.99
N LEU A 6 11.57 35.21 -25.00
CA LEU A 6 10.43 34.29 -24.97
C LEU A 6 10.88 32.81 -24.99
N PHE A 7 11.96 32.49 -25.72
CA PHE A 7 12.59 31.16 -25.65
C PHE A 7 13.20 30.86 -24.27
N ILE A 8 13.90 31.83 -23.67
CA ILE A 8 14.49 31.68 -22.32
C ILE A 8 13.40 31.48 -21.26
N LEU A 9 12.26 32.16 -21.39
CA LEU A 9 11.13 32.02 -20.47
C LEU A 9 10.54 30.59 -20.47
N ILE A 10 10.43 29.95 -21.64
CA ILE A 10 9.95 28.55 -21.75
C ILE A 10 10.97 27.58 -21.12
N LEU A 11 12.26 27.84 -21.26
CA LEU A 11 13.35 27.05 -20.67
C LEU A 11 13.46 27.19 -19.14
N LEU A 12 12.79 28.20 -18.55
CA LEU A 12 12.69 28.42 -17.10
C LEU A 12 11.44 27.80 -16.47
N LEU A 13 10.54 27.19 -17.26
CA LEU A 13 9.39 26.47 -16.72
C LEU A 13 9.86 25.15 -16.08
N PRO A 14 9.54 24.87 -14.80
CA PRO A 14 9.87 23.60 -14.19
C PRO A 14 9.05 22.48 -14.85
N VAL A 15 9.73 21.61 -15.59
CA VAL A 15 9.13 20.39 -16.18
C VAL A 15 8.95 19.36 -15.07
N SER A 16 7.93 19.59 -14.23
CA SER A 16 7.58 18.75 -13.08
C SER A 16 7.03 17.39 -13.52
N SER A 17 7.93 16.49 -13.91
CA SER A 17 7.60 15.10 -14.25
C SER A 17 7.35 14.26 -13.00
N GLU A 18 6.31 14.62 -12.23
CA GLU A 18 5.73 13.78 -11.19
C GLU A 18 4.59 12.93 -11.76
N ALA A 19 4.91 12.13 -12.79
CA ALA A 19 4.10 10.99 -13.21
C ALA A 19 4.16 9.90 -12.13
N ALA A 20 3.44 10.14 -11.03
CA ALA A 20 3.46 9.33 -9.82
C ALA A 20 2.01 9.09 -9.35
N TYR A 21 1.48 7.91 -9.67
CA TYR A 21 0.17 7.50 -9.16
C TYR A 21 0.20 7.33 -7.63
N LYS A 22 -0.97 7.52 -7.03
CA LYS A 22 -1.29 7.23 -5.63
C LYS A 22 -2.43 6.22 -5.60
N ILE A 23 -2.17 5.05 -5.02
CA ILE A 23 -3.16 3.98 -4.89
C ILE A 23 -3.66 3.97 -3.44
N TYR A 24 -4.94 4.27 -3.26
CA TYR A 24 -5.61 4.29 -1.97
C TYR A 24 -6.28 2.93 -1.77
N LEU A 25 -6.02 2.26 -0.66
CA LEU A 25 -6.64 0.99 -0.29
C LEU A 25 -7.83 1.22 0.66
N LYS A 26 -8.76 0.26 0.70
CA LYS A 26 -9.91 0.25 1.61
C LYS A 26 -9.52 0.11 3.08
N SER A 27 -8.28 -0.33 3.36
CA SER A 27 -7.63 -0.28 4.68
C SER A 27 -7.27 1.15 5.14
N GLY A 28 -7.37 2.15 4.28
CA GLY A 28 -6.86 3.52 4.52
C GLY A 28 -5.39 3.71 4.14
N THR A 29 -4.66 2.64 3.78
CA THR A 29 -3.27 2.71 3.33
C THR A 29 -3.17 3.44 1.98
N VAL A 30 -2.16 4.30 1.80
CA VAL A 30 -1.92 5.04 0.54
C VAL A 30 -0.52 4.77 0.00
N ILE A 31 -0.45 4.05 -1.12
CA ILE A 31 0.79 3.72 -1.82
C ILE A 31 1.11 4.87 -2.77
N SER A 32 2.14 5.65 -2.46
CA SER A 32 2.60 6.80 -3.27
C SER A 32 3.86 6.45 -4.08
N ARG A 33 4.19 7.27 -5.08
CA ARG A 33 5.33 7.06 -6.01
C ARG A 33 5.21 5.78 -6.85
N VAL A 34 3.98 5.37 -7.17
CA VAL A 34 3.70 4.32 -8.15
C VAL A 34 4.01 4.88 -9.55
N LYS A 35 4.88 4.21 -10.30
CA LYS A 35 5.26 4.64 -11.67
C LYS A 35 4.26 4.19 -12.72
N MET A 36 3.70 3.01 -12.53
CA MET A 36 2.77 2.33 -13.43
C MET A 36 1.97 1.33 -12.60
N TYR A 37 0.75 1.01 -13.01
CA TYR A 37 0.03 -0.16 -12.53
C TYR A 37 -0.52 -0.95 -13.73
N GLU A 38 -0.72 -2.26 -13.54
CA GLU A 38 -1.29 -3.14 -14.55
C GLU A 38 -2.37 -4.02 -13.90
N THR A 39 -3.61 -3.96 -14.40
CA THR A 39 -4.73 -4.75 -13.88
C THR A 39 -4.91 -6.03 -14.71
N LYS A 40 -4.80 -7.19 -14.08
CA LYS A 40 -5.00 -8.52 -14.71
C LYS A 40 -5.77 -9.44 -13.75
N GLY A 41 -6.88 -10.01 -14.22
CA GLY A 41 -7.59 -11.08 -13.49
C GLY A 41 -8.22 -10.68 -12.14
N GLY A 42 -8.43 -9.39 -11.85
CA GLY A 42 -8.86 -8.89 -10.55
C GLY A 42 -7.72 -8.65 -9.55
N GLU A 43 -6.48 -8.71 -10.02
CA GLU A 43 -5.27 -8.27 -9.33
C GLU A 43 -4.68 -7.05 -10.04
N VAL A 44 -4.07 -6.15 -9.27
CA VAL A 44 -3.37 -4.96 -9.76
C VAL A 44 -1.90 -5.08 -9.36
N THR A 45 -1.04 -5.18 -10.37
CA THR A 45 0.42 -5.16 -10.21
C THR A 45 0.89 -3.72 -10.22
N ILE A 46 1.41 -3.26 -9.07
CA ILE A 46 1.83 -1.90 -8.79
C ILE A 46 3.35 -1.82 -8.96
N TYR A 47 3.85 -1.04 -9.91
CA TYR A 47 5.28 -0.90 -10.18
C TYR A 47 5.84 0.36 -9.49
N ILE A 48 6.78 0.13 -8.57
CA ILE A 48 7.44 1.15 -7.75
C ILE A 48 8.93 1.16 -8.11
N GLY A 49 9.65 2.23 -7.79
CA GLY A 49 11.07 2.39 -8.13
C GLY A 49 12.05 1.32 -7.62
N GLY A 50 11.62 0.36 -6.80
CA GLY A 50 12.42 -0.75 -6.28
C GLY A 50 11.82 -2.16 -6.48
N GLY A 51 10.73 -2.30 -7.23
CA GLY A 51 10.07 -3.60 -7.45
C GLY A 51 8.58 -3.47 -7.79
N SER A 52 7.88 -4.59 -7.85
CA SER A 52 6.42 -4.65 -8.02
C SER A 52 5.72 -5.25 -6.79
N ILE A 53 4.47 -4.85 -6.57
CA ILE A 53 3.58 -5.37 -5.51
C ILE A 53 2.26 -5.76 -6.17
N VAL A 54 1.74 -6.96 -5.89
CA VAL A 54 0.43 -7.41 -6.38
C VAL A 54 -0.60 -7.25 -5.27
N ILE A 55 -1.73 -6.63 -5.56
CA ILE A 55 -2.84 -6.37 -4.62
C ILE A 55 -4.16 -6.72 -5.32
N SER A 56 -5.16 -7.26 -4.63
CA SER A 56 -6.46 -7.46 -5.28
C SER A 56 -7.13 -6.12 -5.58
N GLU A 57 -7.73 -6.00 -6.76
CA GLU A 57 -8.57 -4.85 -7.14
C GLU A 57 -9.71 -4.62 -6.11
N LYS A 58 -10.16 -5.69 -5.45
CA LYS A 58 -11.16 -5.65 -4.37
C LYS A 58 -10.70 -4.84 -3.15
N ASP A 59 -9.39 -4.72 -2.91
CA ASP A 59 -8.82 -4.00 -1.77
C ASP A 59 -8.52 -2.53 -2.08
N ILE A 60 -8.59 -2.13 -3.36
CA ILE A 60 -8.36 -0.76 -3.81
C ILE A 60 -9.64 0.06 -3.64
N LEU A 61 -9.50 1.26 -3.09
CA LEU A 61 -10.56 2.26 -2.91
C LEU A 61 -10.62 3.24 -4.09
N LYS A 62 -9.46 3.73 -4.53
CA LYS A 62 -9.29 4.59 -5.72
C LYS A 62 -7.82 4.67 -6.15
N ILE A 63 -7.59 5.09 -7.38
CA ILE A 63 -6.26 5.45 -7.90
C ILE A 63 -6.32 6.92 -8.35
N GLU A 64 -5.32 7.71 -7.99
CA GLU A 64 -5.16 9.10 -8.43
C GLU A 64 -3.82 9.24 -9.17
N GLY A 65 -3.80 9.96 -10.29
CA GLY A 65 -2.58 10.22 -11.06
C GLY A 65 -2.86 11.07 -12.30
N ILE A 66 -1.80 11.47 -12.99
CA ILE A 66 -1.89 12.10 -14.31
C ILE A 66 -1.51 11.04 -15.33
N GLU A 67 -2.44 10.71 -16.23
CA GLU A 67 -2.26 9.65 -17.23
C GLU A 67 -1.25 10.07 -18.32
N PRO A 68 -0.29 9.20 -18.67
CA PRO A 68 0.13 9.07 -20.06
C PRO A 68 -0.97 8.30 -20.80
N ILE A 69 -1.65 8.99 -21.72
CA ILE A 69 -2.72 8.42 -22.56
C ILE A 69 -2.11 7.47 -23.60
N GLU A 70 -2.63 6.25 -23.71
CA GLU A 70 -2.86 5.58 -25.01
C GLU A 70 -3.82 4.37 -24.86
N GLU A 71 -4.80 4.31 -25.77
CA GLU A 71 -5.68 3.19 -26.20
C GLU A 71 -6.12 2.15 -25.14
N GLU A 72 -7.34 2.21 -24.59
CA GLU A 72 -8.62 1.84 -25.22
C GLU A 72 -8.70 0.37 -25.71
N LEU A 73 -9.52 -0.46 -25.02
CA LEU A 73 -10.56 -1.34 -25.61
C LEU A 73 -11.19 -2.31 -24.57
N GLN A 74 -12.42 -2.00 -24.16
CA GLN A 74 -13.43 -3.00 -23.73
C GLN A 74 -14.10 -3.60 -24.99
N PRO A 75 -14.92 -4.70 -24.96
CA PRO A 75 -15.81 -5.11 -23.85
C PRO A 75 -16.14 -6.61 -23.65
N LYS A 76 -16.99 -6.87 -22.62
CA LYS A 76 -17.83 -8.09 -22.40
C LYS A 76 -17.06 -9.37 -21.98
N GLU A 77 -17.69 -10.39 -21.37
CA GLU A 77 -19.12 -10.79 -21.32
C GLU A 77 -19.71 -11.00 -19.91
N THR A 78 -21.04 -11.07 -19.83
CA THR A 78 -21.85 -11.56 -18.69
C THR A 78 -22.32 -12.99 -18.93
N PRO A 79 -22.57 -13.80 -17.88
CA PRO A 79 -23.95 -14.30 -17.74
C PRO A 79 -24.52 -14.36 -16.31
N THR A 80 -25.85 -14.39 -16.26
CA THR A 80 -26.72 -14.42 -15.07
C THR A 80 -26.97 -15.83 -14.52
N SER A 81 -27.23 -15.97 -13.21
CA SER A 81 -28.20 -16.94 -12.65
C SER A 81 -28.70 -16.50 -11.27
N GLU A 82 -29.92 -16.91 -10.90
CA GLU A 82 -30.63 -16.51 -9.67
C GLU A 82 -30.89 -17.71 -8.71
N LYS A 83 -31.32 -17.39 -7.46
CA LYS A 83 -32.29 -18.16 -6.62
C LYS A 83 -31.77 -19.50 -6.01
N LYS A 84 -32.27 -20.00 -4.85
CA LYS A 84 -33.30 -19.56 -3.86
C LYS A 84 -33.02 -20.19 -2.46
N GLN A 85 -33.75 -19.76 -1.42
CA GLN A 85 -34.06 -20.45 -0.14
C GLN A 85 -34.38 -21.97 -0.34
N GLU A 86 -34.41 -22.88 0.65
CA GLU A 86 -34.95 -22.93 2.04
C GLU A 86 -34.15 -23.99 2.89
N ASP A 87 -34.11 -24.09 4.23
CA ASP A 87 -34.56 -23.26 5.38
C ASP A 87 -33.73 -23.59 6.68
N ALA A 88 -34.32 -23.90 7.85
CA ALA A 88 -33.69 -23.79 9.19
C ALA A 88 -33.39 -25.08 10.01
N ALA A 89 -32.44 -24.97 10.98
CA ALA A 89 -32.45 -25.64 12.31
C ALA A 89 -31.38 -25.06 13.27
N THR A 90 -31.68 -24.91 14.57
CA THR A 90 -30.79 -24.38 15.64
C THR A 90 -30.36 -25.49 16.67
N PRO A 91 -29.40 -25.25 17.59
CA PRO A 91 -28.37 -26.26 17.90
C PRO A 91 -28.50 -27.00 19.25
N PRO A 92 -27.73 -28.10 19.45
CA PRO A 92 -27.43 -28.62 20.78
C PRO A 92 -26.47 -27.69 21.55
N SER A 93 -26.69 -27.55 22.86
CA SER A 93 -25.90 -26.68 23.74
C SER A 93 -24.62 -27.37 24.26
N ALA A 94 -23.53 -26.61 24.32
CA ALA A 94 -22.24 -26.96 24.91
C ALA A 94 -21.60 -25.66 25.48
N PRO A 95 -20.70 -25.72 26.49
CA PRO A 95 -20.62 -24.71 27.53
C PRO A 95 -20.15 -23.32 27.08
N ALA A 96 -20.70 -22.28 27.71
CA ALA A 96 -20.47 -20.88 27.36
C ALA A 96 -19.07 -20.37 27.72
N ASP A 97 -18.49 -20.86 28.83
CA ASP A 97 -17.20 -20.36 29.38
C ASP A 97 -16.03 -20.53 28.40
N ASP A 98 -16.01 -21.65 27.66
CA ASP A 98 -14.93 -21.99 26.74
C ASP A 98 -14.99 -21.18 25.43
N LYS A 99 -16.14 -20.56 25.12
CA LYS A 99 -16.31 -19.63 24.00
C LYS A 99 -16.01 -18.18 24.38
N SER A 100 -16.46 -17.71 25.54
CA SER A 100 -16.16 -16.36 26.01
C SER A 100 -14.66 -16.16 26.21
N ALA A 101 -13.98 -17.12 26.84
CA ALA A 101 -12.52 -17.10 27.00
C ALA A 101 -11.77 -17.00 25.67
N LYS A 102 -12.21 -17.72 24.62
CA LYS A 102 -11.61 -17.65 23.28
C LYS A 102 -11.86 -16.31 22.60
N VAL A 103 -13.07 -15.76 22.70
CA VAL A 103 -13.39 -14.43 22.15
C VAL A 103 -12.59 -13.33 22.84
N ASP A 104 -12.40 -13.38 24.15
CA ASP A 104 -11.61 -12.37 24.88
C ASP A 104 -10.08 -12.53 24.67
N ALA A 105 -9.59 -13.75 24.46
CA ALA A 105 -8.23 -13.99 23.97
C ALA A 105 -8.02 -13.39 22.58
N LEU A 106 -8.90 -13.67 21.62
CA LEU A 106 -8.84 -13.13 20.25
C LEU A 106 -8.91 -11.60 20.23
N LYS A 107 -9.74 -10.96 21.07
CA LYS A 107 -9.74 -9.49 21.25
C LYS A 107 -8.38 -8.97 21.74
N THR A 108 -7.73 -9.70 22.65
CA THR A 108 -6.44 -9.32 23.22
C THR A 108 -5.32 -9.43 22.19
N ASP A 109 -5.27 -10.53 21.44
CA ASP A 109 -4.31 -10.73 20.34
C ASP A 109 -4.53 -9.71 19.20
N LEU A 110 -5.78 -9.42 18.86
CA LEU A 110 -6.16 -8.39 17.89
C LEU A 110 -5.71 -7.01 18.37
N ALA A 111 -5.93 -6.65 19.64
CA ALA A 111 -5.47 -5.39 20.21
C ALA A 111 -3.94 -5.26 20.22
N ALA A 112 -3.22 -6.36 20.49
CA ALA A 112 -1.76 -6.41 20.40
C ALA A 112 -1.27 -6.19 18.97
N VAL A 113 -1.86 -6.88 17.98
CA VAL A 113 -1.53 -6.67 16.55
C VAL A 113 -1.85 -5.25 16.10
N TYR A 114 -2.96 -4.66 16.55
CA TYR A 114 -3.26 -3.24 16.33
C TYR A 114 -2.26 -2.29 17.01
N SER A 115 -1.50 -2.71 18.03
CA SER A 115 -0.34 -1.94 18.52
C SER A 115 0.86 -2.12 17.60
N GLU A 116 1.25 -3.36 17.32
CA GLU A 116 2.42 -3.66 16.48
C GLU A 116 2.37 -3.01 15.10
N ILE A 117 1.17 -2.87 14.51
CA ILE A 117 0.95 -2.14 13.25
C ILE A 117 1.28 -0.65 13.42
N ARG A 118 0.81 0.00 14.48
CA ARG A 118 1.07 1.43 14.77
C ARG A 118 2.54 1.68 15.09
N ASP A 119 3.17 0.78 15.84
CA ASP A 119 4.60 0.86 16.16
C ASP A 119 5.45 0.73 14.88
N ALA A 120 5.11 -0.21 13.99
CA ALA A 120 5.75 -0.36 12.69
C ALA A 120 5.43 0.81 11.72
N GLU A 121 4.26 1.44 11.81
CA GLU A 121 3.91 2.66 11.06
C GLU A 121 4.72 3.88 11.50
N ALA A 122 4.98 4.02 12.80
CA ALA A 122 5.87 5.05 13.32
C ALA A 122 7.32 4.85 12.83
N GLU A 123 7.81 3.61 12.78
CA GLU A 123 9.16 3.28 12.31
C GLU A 123 9.32 3.43 10.79
N ASP A 124 8.35 2.98 10.00
CA ASP A 124 8.25 3.23 8.54
C ASP A 124 8.28 4.73 8.22
N THR A 125 7.55 5.53 9.01
CA THR A 125 7.54 7.00 8.91
C THR A 125 8.88 7.62 9.31
N ARG A 126 9.52 7.15 10.40
CA ARG A 126 10.86 7.58 10.85
C ARG A 126 11.88 7.37 9.74
N LEU A 127 11.99 6.13 9.25
CA LEU A 127 12.96 5.73 8.25
C LEU A 127 12.75 6.45 6.93
N THR A 128 11.50 6.56 6.47
CA THR A 128 11.15 7.35 5.28
C THR A 128 11.56 8.81 5.43
N THR A 129 11.36 9.41 6.60
CA THR A 129 11.78 10.79 6.88
C THR A 129 13.30 10.93 6.82
N THR A 130 14.04 10.14 7.60
CA THR A 130 15.51 10.16 7.63
C THR A 130 16.13 9.93 6.25
N ILE A 131 15.62 8.97 5.47
CA ILE A 131 16.09 8.72 4.10
C ILE A 131 15.83 9.93 3.20
N ASN A 132 14.66 10.58 3.29
CA ASN A 132 14.38 11.79 2.51
C ASN A 132 15.24 12.99 2.96
N GLU A 133 15.54 13.16 4.26
CA GLU A 133 16.42 14.22 4.78
C GLU A 133 17.90 14.03 4.40
N MET A 134 18.37 12.79 4.33
CA MET A 134 19.70 12.46 3.79
C MET A 134 19.74 12.73 2.29
N ARG A 135 18.65 12.45 1.56
CA ARG A 135 18.58 12.58 0.10
C ARG A 135 18.27 13.99 -0.40
N SER A 136 17.62 14.84 0.38
CA SER A 136 17.33 16.24 0.01
C SER A 136 18.61 17.08 -0.18
N LYS A 137 19.71 16.70 0.48
CA LYS A 137 21.02 17.36 0.39
C LYS A 137 21.80 17.05 -0.90
N ARG A 138 21.31 16.13 -1.75
CA ARG A 138 22.02 15.61 -2.94
C ARG A 138 22.39 16.67 -3.99
N PHE A 139 21.69 17.80 -4.06
CA PHE A 139 21.88 18.80 -5.13
C PHE A 139 23.26 19.47 -5.17
N SER A 140 24.07 19.37 -4.10
CA SER A 140 25.42 19.94 -4.02
C SER A 140 26.54 18.89 -3.98
N TYR A 141 26.23 17.60 -4.12
CA TYR A 141 27.17 16.51 -3.89
C TYR A 141 27.91 16.06 -5.15
N ASN A 142 29.23 15.87 -5.05
CA ASN A 142 30.03 15.25 -6.10
C ASN A 142 29.84 13.71 -6.14
N TYR A 143 30.36 13.05 -7.18
CA TYR A 143 30.21 11.60 -7.37
C TYR A 143 30.59 10.75 -6.14
N TYR A 144 31.70 11.08 -5.46
CA TYR A 144 32.14 10.33 -4.28
C TYR A 144 31.23 10.56 -3.08
N GLN A 145 30.74 11.79 -2.88
CA GLN A 145 29.76 12.12 -1.84
C GLN A 145 28.40 11.45 -2.10
N LEU A 146 27.95 11.38 -3.36
CA LEU A 146 26.73 10.65 -3.74
C LEU A 146 26.87 9.15 -3.47
N LYS A 147 28.01 8.55 -3.79
CA LYS A 147 28.30 7.12 -3.57
C LYS A 147 28.49 6.76 -2.09
N GLN A 148 29.00 7.69 -1.29
CA GLN A 148 29.07 7.54 0.16
C GLN A 148 27.67 7.63 0.79
N LEU A 149 26.88 8.64 0.41
CA LEU A 149 25.49 8.80 0.83
C LEU A 149 24.63 7.59 0.42
N GLU A 150 24.87 7.01 -0.75
CA GLU A 150 24.18 5.80 -1.20
C GLU A 150 24.37 4.65 -0.20
N LYS A 151 25.63 4.31 0.13
CA LYS A 151 25.98 3.32 1.16
C LYS A 151 25.40 3.62 2.54
N GLU A 152 25.33 4.90 2.92
CA GLU A 152 24.76 5.31 4.21
C GLU A 152 23.22 5.18 4.24
N THR A 153 22.56 5.36 3.09
CA THR A 153 21.10 5.14 2.98
C THR A 153 20.71 3.70 2.67
N GLU A 154 21.62 2.86 2.17
CA GLU A 154 21.39 1.45 1.83
C GLU A 154 20.86 0.60 3.01
N PRO A 155 21.49 0.58 4.21
CA PRO A 155 20.96 -0.19 5.33
C PRO A 155 19.60 0.33 5.80
N LEU A 156 19.37 1.65 5.77
CA LEU A 156 18.07 2.25 6.11
C LEU A 156 16.97 1.83 5.11
N GLN A 157 17.31 1.62 3.83
CA GLN A 157 16.37 1.06 2.84
C GLN A 157 16.07 -0.42 3.08
N GLN A 158 17.04 -1.20 3.55
CA GLN A 158 16.84 -2.61 3.93
C GLN A 158 15.98 -2.74 5.20
N GLU A 159 16.22 -1.88 6.18
CA GLU A 159 15.40 -1.74 7.40
C GLU A 159 13.95 -1.35 7.03
N LEU A 160 13.77 -0.31 6.21
CA LEU A 160 12.47 0.15 5.71
C LEU A 160 11.70 -0.98 4.99
N PHE A 161 12.36 -1.71 4.09
CA PHE A 161 11.76 -2.85 3.41
C PHE A 161 11.32 -3.95 4.41
N THR A 162 12.15 -4.24 5.40
CA THR A 162 11.87 -5.25 6.44
C THR A 162 10.64 -4.86 7.28
N ILE A 163 10.54 -3.59 7.69
CA ILE A 163 9.38 -3.05 8.39
C ILE A 163 8.12 -3.07 7.52
N GLN A 164 8.24 -2.78 6.22
CA GLN A 164 7.12 -2.85 5.28
C GLN A 164 6.63 -4.30 5.06
N GLN A 165 7.51 -5.30 5.01
CA GLN A 165 7.11 -6.71 5.03
C GLN A 165 6.42 -7.09 6.34
N LYS A 166 6.98 -6.69 7.50
CA LYS A 166 6.36 -6.92 8.82
C LYS A 166 4.94 -6.32 8.88
N LYS A 167 4.73 -5.12 8.35
CA LYS A 167 3.39 -4.50 8.26
C LYS A 167 2.41 -5.33 7.44
N ILE A 168 2.84 -5.90 6.30
CA ILE A 168 1.99 -6.78 5.47
C ILE A 168 1.64 -8.07 6.22
N GLU A 169 2.58 -8.69 6.93
CA GLU A 169 2.35 -9.88 7.75
C GLU A 169 1.40 -9.61 8.92
N LEU A 170 1.59 -8.48 9.62
CA LEU A 170 0.70 -8.05 10.70
C LEU A 170 -0.72 -7.77 10.19
N ILE A 171 -0.88 -7.11 9.04
CA ILE A 171 -2.20 -6.88 8.43
C ILE A 171 -2.88 -8.22 8.06
N LYS A 172 -2.13 -9.20 7.53
CA LYS A 172 -2.68 -10.55 7.27
C LYS A 172 -3.14 -11.22 8.57
N LYS A 173 -2.31 -11.22 9.62
CA LYS A 173 -2.68 -11.74 10.95
C LYS A 173 -3.91 -11.03 11.54
N LYS A 174 -3.97 -9.70 11.40
CA LYS A 174 -5.08 -8.85 11.85
C LYS A 174 -6.40 -9.22 11.18
N ASN A 175 -6.38 -9.49 9.87
CA ASN A 175 -7.57 -9.90 9.12
C ASN A 175 -8.03 -11.31 9.52
N VAL A 176 -7.10 -12.27 9.67
CA VAL A 176 -7.43 -13.63 10.16
C VAL A 176 -8.10 -13.59 11.54
N LEU A 177 -7.55 -12.80 12.47
CA LEU A 177 -8.15 -12.63 13.81
C LEU A 177 -9.52 -11.94 13.76
N GLU A 178 -9.75 -10.99 12.84
CA GLU A 178 -11.07 -10.38 12.65
C GLU A 178 -12.10 -11.37 12.09
N ASP A 179 -11.71 -12.24 11.16
CA ASP A 179 -12.61 -13.24 10.58
C ASP A 179 -12.87 -14.43 11.51
N GLU A 180 -11.88 -14.87 12.30
CA GLU A 180 -12.08 -15.84 13.40
C GLU A 180 -13.02 -15.28 14.47
N LEU A 181 -12.86 -14.01 14.86
CA LEU A 181 -13.73 -13.35 15.84
C LEU A 181 -15.16 -13.14 15.31
N ARG A 182 -15.34 -12.89 14.01
CA ARG A 182 -16.66 -12.88 13.34
C ARG A 182 -17.31 -14.27 13.30
N ALA A 183 -16.53 -15.34 13.13
CA ALA A 183 -17.04 -16.71 13.11
C ALA A 183 -17.48 -17.24 14.49
N LEU A 184 -17.21 -16.48 15.56
CA LEU A 184 -17.55 -16.82 16.94
C LEU A 184 -18.64 -15.91 17.56
N GLN A 185 -19.22 -14.99 16.78
CA GLN A 185 -20.29 -14.05 17.17
C GLN A 185 -21.65 -14.42 16.58
#